data_AF-A0A6N1N1Z0-F1
#
_entry.id   AF-A0A6N1N1Z0-F1
#
_cell.length_a   1.000
_cell.length_b   1.000
_cell.length_c   1.000
_cell.angle_alpha   90.00
_cell.angle_beta   90.00
_cell.angle_gamma   90.00
#
_symmetry.space_group_name_H-M   'P 1'
#
loop_
_entity.id
_entity.type
_entity.pdbx_description
1 polymer ?
#
loop_
_entity_poly.entity_id
_entity_poly.type
_entity_poly.pdbx_seq_one_letter_code
_entity_poly.pdbx_strand_id
1 'polypeptide(L)'
;MTNIYKIESIGDFLKIPSDRIHVCLQEMADHMAEFKAGLEALGIEPTGAEIKTFTWEDDGKNDLNITLNCVDGRSATVKIIRGEPAND
;
A
#
# COMPACT_ATOMS: atom_id res chain seq x y z
N MET A 1 8.34 -11.41 12.15
CA MET A 1 8.03 -10.20 12.93
C MET A 1 7.34 -9.25 12.00
N THR A 2 6.17 -8.75 12.37
CA THR A 2 5.42 -7.77 11.59
C THR A 2 5.97 -6.38 11.88
N ASN A 3 6.35 -5.63 10.85
CA ASN A 3 6.74 -4.23 10.97
C ASN A 3 5.69 -3.34 10.30
N ILE A 4 5.14 -2.38 11.03
CA ILE A 4 4.18 -1.42 10.48
C ILE A 4 4.92 -0.12 10.18
N TYR A 5 4.87 0.31 8.92
CA TYR A 5 5.46 1.55 8.45
C TYR A 5 4.37 2.54 8.05
N LYS A 6 4.43 3.73 8.64
CA LYS A 6 3.60 4.87 8.23
C LYS A 6 4.47 5.78 7.38
N ILE A 7 4.11 5.95 6.12
CA ILE A 7 4.88 6.77 5.17
C ILE A 7 4.16 8.10 4.99
N GLU A 8 4.76 9.15 5.53
CA GLU A 8 4.29 10.55 5.40
C GLU A 8 5.36 11.43 4.75
N SER A 9 6.61 10.97 4.72
CA SER A 9 7.77 11.69 4.21
C SER A 9 8.87 10.75 3.72
N ILE A 10 9.86 11.30 3.00
CA ILE A 10 11.08 10.56 2.62
C ILE A 10 11.81 10.00 3.86
N GLY A 11 11.77 10.71 4.99
CA GLY A 11 12.40 10.26 6.23
C GLY A 11 11.82 8.96 6.80
N ASP A 12 10.57 8.62 6.45
CA ASP A 12 9.96 7.37 6.90
C ASP A 12 10.50 6.16 6.15
N PHE A 13 10.90 6.32 4.88
CA PHE A 13 11.59 5.25 4.13
C PHE A 13 12.96 4.91 4.73
N LEU A 14 13.62 5.88 5.36
CA LEU A 14 14.92 5.65 6.02
C LEU A 14 14.81 4.81 7.31
N LYS A 15 13.60 4.58 7.82
CA LYS A 15 13.34 3.69 8.96
C LYS A 15 13.26 2.23 8.56
N ILE A 16 13.13 1.94 7.25
CA ILE A 16 13.09 0.58 6.72
C ILE A 16 14.53 0.03 6.74
N PRO A 17 14.76 -1.17 7.32
CA PRO A 17 16.07 -1.83 7.27
C PRO A 17 16.59 -1.97 5.83
N SER A 18 17.89 -1.72 5.63
CA SER A 18 18.49 -1.69 4.28
C SER A 18 18.45 -3.03 3.55
N ASP A 19 18.42 -4.14 4.29
CA ASP A 19 18.25 -5.50 3.78
C ASP A 19 16.80 -5.81 3.38
N ARG A 20 15.84 -4.99 3.84
CA ARG A 20 14.41 -5.14 3.54
C ARG A 20 13.92 -4.19 2.47
N ILE A 21 14.53 -3.01 2.33
CA ILE A 21 13.98 -1.92 1.52
C ILE A 21 13.62 -2.28 0.08
N HIS A 22 14.37 -3.18 -0.56
CA HIS A 22 14.06 -3.65 -1.92
C HIS A 22 12.76 -4.47 -1.95
N VAL A 23 12.58 -5.39 -1.01
CA VAL A 23 11.36 -6.22 -0.91
C VAL A 23 10.17 -5.32 -0.59
N CYS A 24 10.34 -4.40 0.37
CA CYS A 24 9.32 -3.44 0.76
C CYS A 24 8.86 -2.55 -0.41
N LEU A 25 9.81 -2.06 -1.22
CA LEU A 25 9.50 -1.24 -2.39
C LEU A 25 8.87 -2.05 -3.52
N GLN A 26 9.24 -3.33 -3.69
CA GLN A 26 8.61 -4.23 -4.64
C GLN A 26 7.14 -4.48 -4.26
N GLU A 27 6.87 -4.82 -3.00
CA GLU A 27 5.51 -4.98 -2.47
C GLU A 27 4.69 -3.70 -2.68
N MET A 28 5.25 -2.54 -2.31
CA MET A 28 4.60 -1.25 -2.52
C MET A 28 4.30 -0.98 -4.00
N ALA A 29 5.21 -1.33 -4.91
CA ALA A 29 5.00 -1.15 -6.36
C ALA A 29 3.82 -1.99 -6.87
N ASP A 30 3.76 -3.26 -6.48
CA ASP A 30 2.66 -4.18 -6.82
C ASP A 30 1.32 -3.62 -6.30
N HIS A 31 1.30 -3.16 -5.05
CA HIS A 31 0.10 -2.60 -4.43
C HIS A 31 -0.40 -1.32 -5.12
N MET A 32 0.51 -0.44 -5.56
CA MET A 32 0.14 0.77 -6.30
C MET A 32 -0.43 0.44 -7.68
N ALA A 33 0.07 -0.63 -8.33
CA ALA A 33 -0.48 -1.12 -9.58
C ALA A 33 -1.90 -1.65 -9.40
N GLU A 34 -2.16 -2.45 -8.37
CA GLU A 34 -3.49 -2.97 -8.04
C GLU A 34 -4.48 -1.85 -7.68
N PHE A 35 -4.04 -0.88 -6.87
CA PHE A 35 -4.85 0.29 -6.52
C PHE A 35 -5.21 1.11 -7.76
N LYS A 36 -4.24 1.36 -8.65
CA LYS A 36 -4.48 2.06 -9.93
C LYS A 36 -5.50 1.32 -10.79
N ALA A 37 -5.37 0.00 -10.94
CA ALA A 37 -6.32 -0.81 -11.70
C ALA A 37 -7.74 -0.74 -11.11
N GLY A 38 -7.86 -0.70 -9.78
CA GLY A 38 -9.14 -0.49 -9.09
C GLY A 38 -9.77 0.87 -9.40
N LEU A 39 -8.99 1.95 -9.39
CA LEU A 39 -9.47 3.29 -9.76
C LEU A 39 -9.92 3.35 -11.22
N GLU A 40 -9.14 2.75 -12.14
CA GLU A 40 -9.48 2.67 -13.57
C GLU A 40 -10.79 1.92 -13.79
N ALA A 41 -11.00 0.78 -13.12
CA ALA A 41 -12.24 0.00 -13.22
C ALA A 41 -13.48 0.77 -12.72
N LEU A 42 -13.29 1.72 -11.79
CA LEU A 42 -14.35 2.59 -11.26
C LEU A 42 -14.51 3.90 -12.04
N GLY A 43 -13.68 4.15 -13.06
CA GLY A 43 -13.67 5.41 -13.81
C GLY A 43 -13.24 6.62 -12.96
N ILE A 44 -12.43 6.40 -11.94
CA ILE A 44 -11.92 7.44 -11.04
C ILE A 44 -10.52 7.85 -11.51
N GLU A 45 -10.32 9.14 -11.78
CA GLU A 45 -9.01 9.68 -12.13
C GLU A 45 -8.20 9.96 -10.84
N PRO A 46 -7.01 9.35 -10.66
CA PRO A 46 -6.17 9.62 -9.51
C PRO A 46 -5.56 11.02 -9.61
N THR A 47 -5.99 11.96 -8.77
CA THR A 47 -5.45 13.32 -8.75
C THR A 47 -4.29 13.48 -7.76
N GLY A 48 -4.09 12.50 -6.89
CA GLY A 48 -3.11 12.56 -5.79
C GLY A 48 -3.59 13.42 -4.62
N ALA A 49 -4.68 14.18 -4.78
CA ALA A 49 -5.32 14.92 -3.70
C ALA A 49 -6.08 14.00 -2.74
N GLU A 50 -6.37 12.76 -3.14
CA GLU A 50 -7.10 11.79 -2.33
C GLU A 50 -6.22 11.12 -1.26
N ILE A 51 -4.89 11.14 -1.45
CA ILE A 51 -3.94 10.36 -0.64
C ILE A 51 -2.87 11.27 -0.06
N LYS A 52 -3.05 11.69 1.19
CA LYS A 52 -2.01 12.43 1.92
C LYS A 52 -0.95 11.52 2.53
N THR A 53 -1.37 10.37 3.05
CA THR A 53 -0.54 9.43 3.80
C THR A 53 -1.02 8.02 3.55
N PHE A 54 -0.11 7.05 3.64
CA PHE A 54 -0.47 5.63 3.68
C PHE A 54 0.27 4.92 4.81
N THR A 55 -0.39 3.90 5.36
CA THR A 55 0.22 2.95 6.29
C THR A 55 0.32 1.63 5.56
N TRP A 56 1.47 0.98 5.70
CA TRP A 56 1.78 -0.29 5.09
C TRP A 56 2.34 -1.22 6.17
N GLU A 57 1.95 -2.49 6.11
CA GLU A 57 2.36 -3.54 7.03
C GLU A 57 3.23 -4.54 6.26
N ASP A 58 4.49 -4.66 6.68
CA ASP A 58 5.41 -5.69 6.22
C ASP A 58 5.29 -6.91 7.12
N ASP A 59 4.46 -7.87 6.72
CA ASP A 59 4.31 -9.16 7.39
C ASP A 59 4.96 -10.32 6.62
N GLY A 60 5.59 -10.03 5.48
CA GLY A 60 6.18 -11.00 4.56
C GLY A 60 5.18 -11.86 3.80
N LYS A 61 3.87 -11.55 3.86
CA LYS A 61 2.82 -12.31 3.18
C LYS A 61 2.39 -11.67 1.86
N ASN A 62 2.93 -10.50 1.51
CA ASN A 62 2.55 -9.71 0.33
C ASN A 62 1.04 -9.40 0.30
N ASP A 63 0.38 -9.36 1.46
CA ASP A 63 -0.99 -8.92 1.58
C ASP A 63 -1.04 -7.39 1.61
N LEU A 64 -2.04 -6.81 0.96
CA LEU A 64 -2.23 -5.36 0.97
C LEU A 64 -3.16 -4.95 2.09
N ASN A 65 -2.70 -4.02 2.93
CA ASN A 65 -3.58 -3.23 3.78
C ASN A 65 -3.22 -1.75 3.66
N ILE A 66 -3.93 -1.02 2.79
CA ILE A 66 -3.79 0.44 2.69
C ILE A 66 -4.95 1.08 3.42
N THR A 67 -4.64 1.95 4.37
CA THR A 67 -5.62 2.94 4.84
C THR A 67 -5.34 4.27 4.14
N LEU A 68 -6.28 4.67 3.30
CA LEU A 68 -6.31 5.95 2.59
C LEU A 68 -6.97 6.98 3.50
N ASN A 69 -6.31 8.11 3.75
CA ASN A 69 -6.87 9.23 4.48
C ASN A 69 -7.04 10.43 3.56
N CYS A 70 -8.31 10.77 3.27
CA CYS A 70 -8.70 11.83 2.35
C CYS A 70 -8.72 13.21 3.05
N VAL A 71 -8.57 14.27 2.26
CA VAL A 71 -8.59 15.67 2.76
C VAL A 71 -9.93 16.06 3.39
N ASP A 72 -11.02 15.41 2.99
CA ASP A 72 -12.37 15.65 3.52
C ASP A 72 -12.67 14.87 4.81
N GLY A 73 -11.66 14.20 5.39
CA GLY A 73 -11.78 13.46 6.64
C GLY A 73 -12.32 12.04 6.49
N ARG A 74 -12.61 11.58 5.27
CA ARG A 74 -12.96 10.17 5.03
C ARG A 74 -11.71 9.30 5.07
N SER A 75 -11.86 8.10 5.61
CA SER A 75 -10.85 7.04 5.50
C SER A 75 -11.44 5.84 4.76
N ALA A 76 -10.66 5.27 3.85
CA ALA A 76 -11.00 4.01 3.19
C ALA A 76 -9.89 3.00 3.44
N THR A 77 -10.25 1.81 3.90
CA THR A 77 -9.30 0.71 4.03
C THR A 77 -9.46 -0.22 2.83
N VAL A 78 -8.42 -0.30 2.02
CA VAL A 78 -8.31 -1.28 0.94
C VAL A 78 -7.50 -2.45 1.49
N LYS A 79 -8.17 -3.59 1.68
CA LYS A 79 -7.52 -4.84 2.03
C LYS A 79 -7.55 -5.78 0.84
N ILE A 80 -6.40 -6.09 0.27
CA ILE A 80 -6.25 -7.15 -0.75
C ILE A 80 -5.58 -8.32 -0.06
N ILE A 81 -6.32 -9.42 0.04
CA ILE A 81 -5.80 -10.68 0.59
C ILE A 81 -5.43 -11.52 -0.63
N ARG A 82 -4.14 -11.79 -0.82
CA ARG A 82 -3.73 -12.72 -1.87
C ARG A 82 -4.06 -14.12 -1.37
N GLY A 83 -5.09 -14.73 -1.96
CA GLY A 83 -5.34 -16.16 -1.77
C GLY A 83 -4.15 -16.96 -2.30
N GLU A 84 -3.84 -18.09 -1.67
CA GLU A 84 -2.92 -19.07 -2.25
C GLU A 84 -3.35 -19.34 -3.70
N PRO A 85 -2.41 -19.45 -4.66
CA PRO A 85 -2.77 -19.79 -6.03
C PRO A 85 -3.56 -21.09 -5.98
N ALA A 86 -4.74 -21.10 -6.59
CA ALA A 86 -5.48 -22.33 -6.81
C ALA A 86 -4.56 -23.24 -7.63
N ASN A 87 -4.05 -24.29 -7.00
CA ASN A 87 -3.33 -25.34 -7.70
C ASN A 87 -4.36 -26.08 -8.56
N ASP A 88 -4.48 -25.67 -9.83
CA ASP A 88 -5.07 -26.48 -10.91
C ASP A 88 -4.03 -27.47 -11.46
#